data_AF-F1JUC6-F1
#
_entry.id   AF-F1JUC6-F1
#
_cell.length_a   1.000
_cell.length_b   1.000
_cell.length_c   1.000
_cell.angle_alpha   90.00
_cell.angle_beta   90.00
_cell.angle_gamma   90.00
#
_symmetry.space_group_name_H-M   'P 1'
#
loop_
_entity.id
_entity.type
_entity.pdbx_description
1 polymer ?
#
loop_
_entity_poly.entity_id
_entity_poly.type
_entity_poly.pdbx_seq_one_letter_code
_entity_poly.pdbx_strand_id
1 'polypeptide(L)'
;YIWVHGTKPEPLMRSKTRIVKSGKEPEIWGFDGSSTNQAPGSNSDCVLQPVFTVPDPLRGGDNVLVLCEVQLTDFTPHPTNTRAAARKVAEKYADMTPNFGIEQEYTFFQNGRPLGW
;
A
#
# COMPACT_ATOMS: atom_id res chain seq x y z
N TYR A 1 1.48 -2.06 -8.29
CA TYR A 1 0.57 -1.39 -7.36
C TYR A 1 0.47 -2.26 -6.12
N ILE A 2 0.84 -1.70 -4.97
CA ILE A 2 0.92 -2.34 -3.65
C ILE A 2 0.10 -1.47 -2.69
N TRP A 3 -0.75 -2.08 -1.87
CA TRP A 3 -1.55 -1.37 -0.87
C TRP A 3 -1.80 -2.22 0.37
N VAL A 4 -2.27 -1.57 1.43
CA VAL A 4 -2.63 -2.21 2.70
C VAL A 4 -4.13 -2.55 2.71
N HIS A 5 -4.43 -3.80 3.05
CA HIS A 5 -5.75 -4.42 3.17
C HIS A 5 -6.53 -3.91 4.40
N GLY A 6 -7.82 -4.27 4.52
CA GLY A 6 -8.69 -3.85 5.63
C GLY A 6 -8.89 -4.86 6.77
N THR A 7 -8.26 -6.03 6.75
CA THR A 7 -8.38 -7.05 7.82
C THR A 7 -7.94 -6.49 9.16
N LYS A 8 -8.66 -6.91 10.20
CA LYS A 8 -8.33 -6.68 11.60
C LYS A 8 -8.07 -8.02 12.31
N PRO A 9 -7.24 -8.04 13.36
CA PRO A 9 -6.50 -6.90 13.91
C PRO A 9 -5.31 -6.45 13.05
N GLU A 10 -4.74 -7.36 12.25
CA GLU A 10 -3.52 -7.11 11.47
C GLU A 10 -3.84 -6.98 9.97
N PRO A 11 -3.64 -5.80 9.37
CA PRO A 11 -3.77 -5.61 7.94
C PRO A 11 -2.72 -6.41 7.15
N LEU A 12 -3.11 -6.91 5.98
CA LEU A 12 -2.21 -7.61 5.05
C LEU A 12 -1.76 -6.69 3.91
N MET A 13 -0.64 -7.03 3.27
CA MET A 13 -0.24 -6.42 2.00
C MET A 13 -0.98 -7.08 0.83
N ARG A 14 -1.42 -6.28 -0.14
CA ARG A 14 -1.97 -6.74 -1.43
C ARG A 14 -1.21 -6.10 -2.58
N SER A 15 -1.17 -6.78 -3.72
CA SER A 15 -0.58 -6.19 -4.92
C SER A 15 -1.23 -6.71 -6.20
N LYS A 16 -1.11 -5.93 -7.28
CA LYS A 16 -1.41 -6.35 -8.64
C LYS A 16 -0.59 -5.56 -9.66
N THR A 17 -0.50 -6.10 -10.87
CA THR A 17 0.38 -5.61 -11.94
C THR A 17 -0.43 -4.94 -13.05
N ARG A 18 -0.04 -3.72 -13.43
CA ARG A 18 -0.53 -3.03 -14.63
C ARG A 18 0.59 -3.00 -15.65
N ILE A 19 0.30 -3.34 -16.90
CA ILE A 19 1.24 -3.11 -18.01
C ILE A 19 0.97 -1.70 -18.55
N VAL A 20 2.04 -0.92 -18.68
CA VAL A 20 2.00 0.45 -19.20
C VAL A 20 3.06 0.62 -20.28
N LYS A 21 2.88 1.63 -21.12
CA LYS A 21 3.92 2.03 -22.08
C LYS A 21 5.13 2.59 -21.31
N SER A 22 6.33 2.29 -21.76
CA SER A 22 7.57 2.81 -21.17
C SER A 22 7.55 4.34 -21.04
N GLY A 23 8.08 4.85 -19.93
CA GLY A 23 8.13 6.28 -19.62
C GLY A 23 6.81 6.88 -19.12
N LYS A 24 5.77 6.06 -18.90
CA LYS A 24 4.50 6.54 -18.34
C LYS A 24 4.53 6.49 -16.81
N GLU A 25 4.18 7.61 -16.18
CA GLU A 25 4.00 7.67 -14.72
C GLU A 25 2.83 6.79 -14.24
N PRO A 26 2.89 6.22 -13.02
CA PRO A 26 1.79 5.46 -12.46
C PRO A 26 0.53 6.32 -12.32
N GLU A 27 -0.56 5.88 -12.94
CA GLU A 27 -1.87 6.53 -12.85
C GLU A 27 -2.66 6.02 -11.64
N ILE A 28 -3.73 6.72 -11.28
CA ILE A 28 -4.76 6.19 -10.38
C ILE A 28 -5.31 4.88 -10.96
N TRP A 29 -5.63 3.94 -10.07
CA TRP A 29 -6.28 2.69 -10.44
C TRP A 29 -7.38 2.34 -9.45
N GLY A 30 -8.15 1.29 -9.71
CA GLY A 30 -9.21 0.81 -8.82
C GLY A 30 -9.02 -0.66 -8.48
N PHE A 31 -9.65 -1.15 -7.42
CA PHE A 31 -9.73 -2.57 -7.08
C PHE A 31 -11.06 -2.89 -6.38
N ASP A 32 -11.41 -4.18 -6.35
CA ASP A 32 -12.55 -4.67 -5.61
C ASP A 32 -12.22 -4.78 -4.10
N GLY A 33 -12.81 -3.88 -3.34
CA GLY A 33 -12.73 -3.76 -1.88
C GLY A 33 -13.41 -4.90 -1.12
N SER A 34 -14.35 -5.64 -1.74
CA SER A 34 -15.07 -6.72 -1.06
C SER A 34 -14.18 -7.93 -0.78
N SER A 35 -13.27 -8.23 -1.70
CA SER A 35 -12.22 -9.24 -1.54
C SER A 35 -11.11 -8.82 -0.56
N THR A 36 -11.20 -7.60 -0.02
CA THR A 36 -10.14 -7.00 0.79
C THR A 36 -10.58 -6.47 2.17
N ASN A 37 -11.78 -6.80 2.65
CA ASN A 37 -12.35 -6.24 3.88
C ASN A 37 -12.36 -4.70 3.88
N GLN A 38 -12.45 -4.07 2.70
CA GLN A 38 -12.46 -2.62 2.55
C GLN A 38 -13.82 -2.10 2.09
N ALA A 39 -14.66 -2.95 1.51
CA ALA A 39 -15.98 -2.52 1.08
C ALA A 39 -17.02 -3.66 1.14
N PRO A 40 -18.32 -3.36 1.27
CA PRO A 40 -19.36 -4.37 1.09
C PRO A 40 -19.47 -4.79 -0.37
N GLY A 41 -20.00 -5.99 -0.64
CA GLY A 41 -20.15 -6.49 -2.01
C GLY A 41 -21.08 -5.65 -2.91
N SER A 42 -22.02 -4.90 -2.33
CA SER A 42 -22.97 -4.06 -3.09
C SER A 42 -22.39 -2.74 -3.59
N ASN A 43 -21.26 -2.29 -3.04
CA ASN A 43 -20.55 -1.09 -3.46
C ASN A 43 -19.07 -1.28 -3.12
N SER A 44 -18.36 -2.01 -3.97
CA SER A 44 -17.06 -2.55 -3.62
C SER A 44 -15.87 -1.78 -4.17
N ASP A 45 -16.08 -0.79 -5.03
CA ASP A 45 -14.98 -0.07 -5.68
C ASP A 45 -14.16 0.73 -4.67
N CYS A 46 -12.85 0.53 -4.72
CA CYS A 46 -11.85 1.31 -3.97
C CYS A 46 -10.80 1.87 -4.94
N VAL A 47 -10.26 3.04 -4.61
CA VAL A 47 -9.30 3.76 -5.44
C VAL A 47 -7.89 3.57 -4.88
N LEU A 48 -6.93 3.29 -5.77
CA LEU A 48 -5.49 3.27 -5.51
C LEU A 48 -4.88 4.57 -6.01
N GLN A 49 -4.47 5.43 -5.08
CA GLN A 49 -3.72 6.64 -5.37
C GLN A 49 -2.22 6.35 -5.21
N PRO A 50 -1.40 6.40 -6.28
CA PRO A 50 0.05 6.28 -6.18
C PRO A 50 0.65 7.35 -5.26
N VAL A 51 1.54 6.93 -4.36
CA VAL A 51 2.20 7.83 -3.39
C VAL A 51 3.71 7.66 -3.30
N PHE A 52 4.24 6.54 -3.78
CA PHE A 52 5.68 6.28 -3.82
C PHE A 52 5.99 5.23 -4.89
N THR A 53 7.11 5.41 -5.60
CA THR A 53 7.55 4.53 -6.68
C THR A 53 9.04 4.21 -6.50
N VAL A 54 9.42 2.96 -6.74
CA VAL A 54 10.81 2.49 -6.68
C VAL A 54 11.03 1.42 -7.76
N PRO A 55 12.25 1.23 -8.30
CA PRO A 55 12.53 0.12 -9.21
C PRO A 55 12.13 -1.24 -8.64
N ASP A 56 11.60 -2.13 -9.49
CA ASP A 56 11.22 -3.49 -9.11
C ASP A 56 12.46 -4.41 -9.16
N PRO A 57 13.01 -4.84 -8.01
CA PRO A 57 14.25 -5.62 -7.97
C PRO A 57 14.06 -7.06 -8.45
N LEU A 58 12.81 -7.57 -8.51
CA LEU A 58 12.52 -8.93 -8.95
C LEU A 58 12.38 -9.00 -10.47
N ARG A 59 11.76 -7.98 -11.08
CA ARG A 59 11.57 -7.92 -12.53
C ARG A 59 12.73 -7.26 -13.28
N GLY A 60 13.42 -6.31 -12.64
CA GLY A 60 14.50 -5.55 -13.26
C GLY A 60 14.06 -4.65 -14.42
N GLY A 61 15.04 -4.06 -15.12
CA GLY A 61 14.79 -3.13 -16.23
C GLY A 61 14.00 -1.89 -15.80
N ASP A 62 13.05 -1.46 -16.65
CA ASP A 62 12.22 -0.28 -16.40
C ASP A 62 10.97 -0.58 -15.55
N ASN A 63 10.89 -1.76 -14.93
CA ASN A 63 9.76 -2.12 -14.09
C ASN A 63 9.84 -1.43 -12.73
N VAL A 64 8.68 -1.04 -12.19
CA VAL A 64 8.59 -0.33 -10.91
C VAL A 64 7.56 -0.95 -9.97
N LEU A 65 7.86 -0.89 -8.67
CA LEU A 65 6.90 -1.07 -7.60
C LEU A 65 6.26 0.28 -7.29
N VAL A 66 4.93 0.28 -7.15
CA VAL A 66 4.14 1.49 -6.87
C VAL A 66 3.38 1.24 -5.59
N LEU A 67 3.74 1.94 -4.52
CA LEU A 67 2.99 1.97 -3.27
C LEU A 67 1.84 2.97 -3.41
N CYS A 68 0.65 2.55 -2.99
CA CYS A 68 -0.56 3.34 -3.07
C CYS A 68 -1.19 3.53 -1.69
N GLU A 69 -1.82 4.69 -1.50
CA GLU A 69 -2.83 4.84 -0.47
C GLU A 69 -4.22 4.51 -1.03
N VAL A 70 -5.15 4.12 -0.16
CA VAL A 70 -6.50 3.74 -0.56
C VAL A 70 -7.46 4.90 -0.32
N GLN A 71 -8.30 5.18 -1.31
CA GLN A 71 -9.33 6.19 -1.27
C GLN A 71 -10.70 5.59 -1.60
N LEU A 72 -11.75 6.28 -1.18
CA LEU A 72 -13.12 6.07 -1.66
C LEU A 72 -13.24 6.60 -3.09
N THR A 73 -14.36 6.30 -3.77
CA THR A 73 -14.61 6.72 -5.16
C THR A 73 -14.81 8.23 -5.32
N ASP A 74 -15.03 8.95 -4.22
CA ASP A 74 -15.04 10.43 -4.15
C ASP A 74 -13.63 11.02 -3.86
N PHE A 75 -12.59 10.19 -3.91
CA PHE A 75 -11.19 10.54 -3.64
C PHE A 75 -10.89 10.96 -2.19
N THR A 76 -11.84 10.79 -1.27
CA THR A 76 -11.55 10.94 0.16
C THR A 76 -10.77 9.74 0.69
N PRO A 77 -9.95 9.88 1.75
CA PRO A 77 -9.22 8.76 2.32
C PRO A 77 -10.15 7.64 2.79
N HIS A 78 -9.84 6.40 2.39
CA HIS A 78 -10.57 5.25 2.87
C HIS A 78 -10.43 5.11 4.41
N PRO A 79 -11.41 4.60 5.17
CA PRO A 79 -11.29 4.45 6.63
C PRO A 79 -10.09 3.62 7.12
N THR A 80 -9.53 2.74 6.26
CA THR A 80 -8.31 1.96 6.55
C THR A 80 -7.02 2.69 6.20
N ASN A 81 -7.10 3.86 5.56
CA ASN A 81 -5.94 4.64 5.12
C ASN A 81 -5.33 5.42 6.29
N THR A 82 -4.37 4.80 6.96
CA THR A 82 -3.60 5.41 8.06
C THR A 82 -2.58 6.44 7.57
N ARG A 83 -2.16 6.38 6.30
CA ARG A 83 -1.20 7.32 5.71
C ARG A 83 -1.75 8.74 5.64
N ALA A 84 -3.04 8.92 5.36
CA ALA A 84 -3.65 10.24 5.24
C ALA A 84 -3.51 11.07 6.54
N ALA A 85 -3.73 10.44 7.70
CA ALA A 85 -3.53 11.07 8.99
C ALA A 85 -2.04 11.35 9.26
N ALA A 86 -1.16 10.38 8.97
CA ALA A 86 0.28 10.54 9.14
C ALA A 86 0.85 11.69 8.30
N ARG A 87 0.43 11.81 7.04
CA ARG A 87 0.82 12.90 6.13
C ARG A 87 0.41 14.27 6.69
N LYS A 88 -0.82 14.41 7.19
CA LYS A 88 -1.30 15.67 7.79
C LYS A 88 -0.44 16.11 8.98
N VAL A 89 -0.02 15.16 9.83
CA VAL A 89 0.85 15.44 10.97
C VAL A 89 2.27 15.78 10.52
N ALA A 90 2.81 15.06 9.54
CA ALA A 90 4.13 15.32 8.97
C ALA A 90 4.22 16.71 8.33
N GLU A 91 3.20 17.13 7.57
CA GLU A 91 3.11 18.47 6.99
C GLU A 91 3.04 19.56 8.07
N LYS A 92 2.27 19.33 9.15
CA LYS A 92 2.10 20.29 10.25
C LYS A 92 3.40 20.60 10.98
N TYR A 93 4.29 19.62 11.13
CA TYR A 93 5.54 19.73 11.89
C TYR A 93 6.79 19.60 11.00
N ALA A 94 6.66 19.93 9.72
CA ALA A 94 7.73 19.78 8.75
C ALA A 94 8.96 20.64 9.07
N ASP A 95 8.77 21.80 9.69
CA ASP A 95 9.81 22.74 10.14
C ASP A 95 10.72 22.14 11.22
N MET A 96 10.22 21.19 12.00
CA MET A 96 10.98 20.48 13.03
C MET A 96 11.95 19.44 12.46
N THR A 97 11.85 19.12 11.17
CA THR A 97 12.67 18.10 10.49
C THR A 97 12.72 16.75 11.25
N PRO A 98 11.56 16.15 11.58
CA PRO A 98 11.52 14.93 12.37
C PRO A 98 12.16 13.75 11.61
N ASN A 99 12.96 12.96 12.31
CA ASN A 99 13.60 11.75 11.79
C ASN A 99 13.12 10.51 12.54
N PHE A 100 12.92 9.42 11.82
CA PHE A 100 12.43 8.16 12.37
C PHE A 100 13.35 7.01 11.95
N GLY A 101 13.75 6.19 12.92
CA GLY A 101 14.35 4.88 12.71
C GLY A 101 13.40 3.80 13.21
N ILE A 102 13.20 2.74 12.43
CA ILE A 102 12.32 1.62 12.77
C ILE A 102 13.12 0.33 12.63
N GLU A 103 13.18 -0.46 13.69
CA GLU A 103 13.85 -1.76 13.72
C GLU A 103 12.81 -2.85 13.42
N GLN A 104 12.84 -3.40 12.21
CA GLN A 104 11.93 -4.48 11.80
C GLN A 104 12.57 -5.84 12.05
N GLU A 105 12.15 -6.51 13.12
CA GLU A 105 12.46 -7.94 13.33
C GLU A 105 11.52 -8.84 12.53
N TYR A 106 11.99 -10.04 12.18
CA TYR A 106 11.18 -11.08 11.55
C TYR A 106 11.77 -12.47 11.81
N THR A 107 10.93 -13.50 11.73
CA THR A 107 11.33 -14.90 11.90
C THR A 107 10.87 -15.71 10.69
N PHE A 108 11.76 -16.48 10.08
CA PHE A 108 11.38 -17.42 9.02
C PHE A 108 10.66 -18.64 9.61
N PHE A 109 9.65 -19.13 8.91
CA PHE A 109 8.89 -20.33 9.29
C PHE A 109 8.90 -21.36 8.16
N GLN A 110 8.93 -22.64 8.54
CA GLN A 110 8.70 -23.78 7.65
C GLN A 110 7.72 -24.74 8.33
N ASN A 111 6.63 -25.09 7.65
CA ASN A 111 5.61 -26.04 8.14
C ASN A 111 5.07 -25.70 9.55
N GLY A 112 4.85 -24.42 9.84
CA GLY A 112 4.28 -23.96 11.12
C GLY A 112 5.28 -23.89 12.28
N ARG A 113 6.58 -24.09 12.03
CA ARG A 113 7.65 -23.94 13.03
C ARG A 113 8.71 -22.94 12.57
N PRO A 114 9.44 -22.29 13.50
CA PRO A 114 10.59 -21.46 13.14
C PRO A 114 11.60 -22.29 12.32
N LEU A 115 12.11 -21.71 11.23
CA LEU A 115 13.09 -22.37 10.38
C LEU A 115 14.36 -22.69 11.20
N GLY A 116 14.74 -23.97 11.22
CA GLY A 116 15.90 -24.47 11.97
C GLY A 116 15.60 -25.03 13.37
N TRP A 117 14.31 -25.14 13.76
CA TRP A 117 13.84 -25.78 15.00
C TRP A 117 13.19 -27.14 14.77
#